data_AF-A0A2G9YXC8-F1
#
_entry.id   AF-A0A2G9YXC8-F1
#
_cell.length_a   1.000
_cell.length_b   1.000
_cell.length_c   1.000
_cell.angle_alpha   90.00
_cell.angle_beta   90.00
_cell.angle_gamma   90.00
#
_symmetry.space_group_name_H-M   'P 1'
#
loop_
_entity.id
_entity.type
_entity.pdbx_description
1 polymer ?
#
loop_
_entity_poly.entity_id
_entity_poly.type
_entity_poly.pdbx_seq_one_letter_code
_entity_poly.pdbx_strand_id
1 'polypeptide(L)'
;MKAMGITHHEFDFDGGSCLRILERRGLIQGCIFGEEELREKLEEGGISKLIFVDASPKEPLSDMDLVIYDHHESENIDEREKTAFDILIDEIGIRELDSEKIKTWRKLVWLGDKKPEADDMDIARALKKVHNLLGSNVETYTKWFSPLFDSFFANKSDLGSTIQILQEEISKFIFNNPDSPAKVHLQRWSERLQNKEKISKSTIRNVVHFLAYMERDVAIEWIRLLLEGYNKEQTEFQEGKADFDRAKFSFYGNTLIVSATTKNPRFKQVATYMIYSKDQDVNPLIREKIKDRNSPWLVVVINPMNKNFQMFINGNKSLIHRIITELVKAIRAEILSKRNRPVPDFNVLSGGGTTEGTKPLYFHKLETGYP
;
A
#
# COMPACT_ATOMS: atom_id res chain seq x y z
N MET A 1 3.88 -32.49 11.95
CA MET A 1 4.77 -31.34 11.72
C MET A 1 4.19 -30.48 10.62
N LYS A 2 4.26 -29.16 10.74
CA LYS A 2 3.59 -28.20 9.84
C LYS A 2 4.60 -27.53 8.90
N ALA A 3 4.18 -27.31 7.66
CA ALA A 3 4.79 -26.41 6.69
C ALA A 3 3.99 -25.10 6.65
N MET A 4 4.66 -23.97 6.80
CA MET A 4 4.02 -22.65 6.82
C MET A 4 4.51 -21.82 5.64
N GLY A 5 3.60 -21.08 5.01
CA GLY A 5 3.93 -20.05 4.03
C GLY A 5 4.18 -18.72 4.73
N ILE A 6 5.21 -17.99 4.35
CA ILE A 6 5.60 -16.72 4.97
C ILE A 6 5.72 -15.66 3.89
N THR A 7 5.17 -14.48 4.14
CA THR A 7 5.37 -13.30 3.31
C THR A 7 5.60 -12.07 4.20
N HIS A 8 5.70 -10.90 3.59
CA HIS A 8 5.78 -9.62 4.28
C HIS A 8 4.63 -9.40 5.27
N HIS A 9 4.83 -8.45 6.20
CA HIS A 9 3.81 -8.12 7.19
C HIS A 9 2.50 -7.72 6.53
N GLU A 10 2.51 -6.71 5.65
CA GLU A 10 1.38 -6.40 4.77
C GLU A 10 1.61 -7.09 3.43
N PHE A 11 0.95 -8.22 3.20
CA PHE A 11 1.09 -8.95 1.94
C PHE A 11 0.50 -8.15 0.78
N ASP A 12 1.10 -8.27 -0.39
CA ASP A 12 0.60 -7.67 -1.61
C ASP A 12 0.02 -8.72 -2.58
N PHE A 13 -0.24 -8.32 -3.82
CA PHE A 13 -0.84 -9.23 -4.79
C PHE A 13 0.12 -10.37 -5.19
N ASP A 14 1.44 -10.18 -5.08
CA ASP A 14 2.45 -11.18 -5.41
C ASP A 14 2.54 -12.24 -4.30
N GLY A 15 2.89 -11.80 -3.09
CA GLY A 15 2.97 -12.67 -1.92
C GLY A 15 1.66 -13.41 -1.64
N GLY A 16 0.52 -12.72 -1.72
CA GLY A 16 -0.80 -13.33 -1.54
C GLY A 16 -1.11 -14.44 -2.57
N SER A 17 -0.75 -14.21 -3.84
CA SER A 17 -0.98 -15.20 -4.90
C SER A 17 -0.16 -16.47 -4.70
N CYS A 18 1.08 -16.30 -4.25
CA CYS A 18 1.98 -17.40 -3.91
C CYS A 18 1.41 -18.25 -2.76
N LEU A 19 1.06 -17.60 -1.65
CA LEU A 19 0.46 -18.26 -0.49
C LEU A 19 -0.77 -19.08 -0.89
N ARG A 20 -1.66 -18.51 -1.70
CA ARG A 20 -2.90 -19.18 -2.06
C ARG A 20 -2.70 -20.42 -2.91
N ILE A 21 -1.74 -20.42 -3.83
CA ILE A 21 -1.41 -21.62 -4.61
C ILE A 21 -0.83 -22.71 -3.71
N LEU A 22 0.08 -22.35 -2.80
CA LEU A 22 0.66 -23.31 -1.86
C LEU A 22 -0.41 -23.94 -0.97
N GLU A 23 -1.35 -23.15 -0.44
CA GLU A 23 -2.48 -23.64 0.35
C GLU A 23 -3.37 -24.60 -0.45
N ARG A 24 -3.77 -24.22 -1.68
CA ARG A 24 -4.65 -25.03 -2.53
C ARG A 24 -4.05 -26.37 -2.92
N ARG A 25 -2.72 -26.46 -2.97
CA ARG A 25 -1.98 -27.69 -3.25
C ARG A 25 -1.64 -28.49 -1.99
N GLY A 26 -2.01 -27.99 -0.81
CA GLY A 26 -1.67 -28.62 0.47
C GLY A 26 -0.17 -28.62 0.77
N LEU A 27 0.60 -27.74 0.14
CA LEU A 27 2.05 -27.59 0.36
C LEU A 27 2.35 -26.82 1.65
N ILE A 28 1.40 -26.03 2.12
CA ILE A 28 1.42 -25.36 3.43
C ILE A 28 0.10 -25.60 4.16
N GLN A 29 0.14 -25.58 5.50
CA GLN A 29 -1.05 -25.72 6.36
C GLN A 29 -1.47 -24.40 7.03
N GLY A 30 -0.77 -23.31 6.73
CA GLY A 30 -1.13 -21.97 7.17
C GLY A 30 -0.17 -20.91 6.67
N CYS A 31 -0.57 -19.66 6.85
CA CYS A 31 0.19 -18.48 6.45
C CYS A 31 0.68 -17.71 7.68
N ILE A 32 1.84 -17.07 7.56
CA ILE A 32 2.44 -16.18 8.56
C ILE A 32 2.76 -14.85 7.88
N PHE A 33 2.35 -13.74 8.48
CA PHE A 33 2.47 -12.40 7.90
C PHE A 33 3.48 -11.54 8.66
N GLY A 34 4.72 -11.56 8.18
CA GLY A 34 5.84 -10.81 8.75
C GLY A 34 6.58 -11.53 9.87
N GLU A 35 7.65 -10.89 10.34
CA GLU A 35 8.65 -11.51 11.21
C GLU A 35 8.22 -11.65 12.67
N GLU A 36 7.39 -10.73 13.15
CA GLU A 36 6.91 -10.75 14.53
C GLU A 36 6.04 -12.00 14.76
N GLU A 37 5.06 -12.22 13.88
CA GLU A 37 4.23 -13.42 13.90
C GLU A 37 5.05 -14.69 13.65
N LEU A 38 6.06 -14.64 12.78
CA LEU A 38 6.98 -15.77 12.57
C LEU A 38 7.67 -16.16 13.88
N ARG A 39 8.26 -15.19 14.59
CA ARG A 39 8.96 -15.45 15.85
C ARG A 39 8.04 -16.10 16.89
N GLU A 40 6.86 -15.54 17.08
CA GLU A 40 5.86 -16.10 18.00
C GLU A 40 5.49 -17.55 17.64
N LYS A 41 5.27 -17.82 16.36
CA LYS A 41 4.91 -19.16 15.86
C LYS A 41 6.05 -20.16 15.95
N LEU A 42 7.30 -19.72 15.81
CA LEU A 42 8.46 -20.59 16.01
C LEU A 42 8.64 -20.97 17.48
N GLU A 43 8.35 -20.05 18.42
CA GLU A 43 8.38 -20.33 19.86
C GLU A 43 7.30 -21.34 20.29
N GLU A 44 6.12 -21.32 19.66
CA GLU A 44 5.05 -22.32 19.86
C GLU A 44 5.48 -23.74 19.44
N GLY A 45 6.46 -23.86 18.55
CA GLY A 45 6.98 -25.12 18.02
C GLY A 45 6.05 -25.85 17.03
N GLY A 46 6.50 -26.99 16.52
CA GLY A 46 5.72 -27.87 15.63
C GLY A 46 5.74 -27.52 14.14
N ILE A 47 6.52 -26.50 13.75
CA ILE A 47 6.84 -26.15 12.37
C ILE A 47 8.14 -26.86 11.98
N SER A 48 8.13 -27.58 10.84
CA SER A 48 9.32 -28.26 10.31
C SER A 48 9.81 -27.70 8.98
N LYS A 49 8.96 -26.92 8.31
CA LYS A 49 9.26 -26.34 7.00
C LYS A 49 8.69 -24.93 6.90
N LEU A 50 9.49 -24.03 6.34
CA LEU A 50 9.12 -22.66 6.04
C LEU A 50 9.27 -22.41 4.55
N ILE A 51 8.22 -21.87 3.93
CA ILE A 51 8.22 -21.48 2.51
C ILE A 51 8.03 -19.98 2.45
N PHE A 52 9.11 -19.24 2.23
CA PHE A 52 9.06 -17.81 2.05
C PHE A 52 8.64 -17.47 0.62
N VAL A 53 7.70 -16.55 0.49
CA VAL A 53 7.18 -16.05 -0.79
C VAL A 53 7.15 -14.54 -0.74
N ASP A 54 7.81 -13.91 -1.71
CA ASP A 54 7.98 -12.47 -1.74
C ASP A 54 8.53 -11.95 -0.39
N ALA A 55 9.49 -12.68 0.16
CA ALA A 55 10.13 -12.41 1.44
C ALA A 55 11.37 -13.30 1.57
N SER A 56 12.29 -12.89 2.43
CA SER A 56 13.47 -13.67 2.80
C SER A 56 13.71 -13.56 4.32
N PRO A 57 14.25 -14.61 4.97
CA PRO A 57 14.57 -14.57 6.39
C PRO A 57 15.72 -13.59 6.67
N LYS A 58 15.56 -12.71 7.66
CA LYS A 58 16.64 -11.81 8.10
C LYS A 58 17.68 -12.47 9.00
N GLU A 59 17.30 -13.56 9.66
CA GLU A 59 18.15 -14.30 10.58
C GLU A 59 18.30 -15.75 10.07
N PRO A 60 19.48 -16.38 10.23
CA PRO A 60 19.67 -17.76 9.84
C PRO A 60 18.76 -18.71 10.64
N LEU A 61 18.03 -19.59 9.96
CA LEU A 61 17.18 -20.62 10.57
C LEU A 61 17.79 -22.00 10.25
N SER A 62 18.70 -22.49 11.11
CA SER A 62 19.54 -23.67 10.82
C SER A 62 18.82 -25.02 10.94
N ASP A 63 17.71 -25.08 11.68
CA ASP A 63 17.09 -26.34 12.11
C ASP A 63 15.79 -26.66 11.34
N MET A 64 15.55 -26.00 10.20
CA MET A 64 14.30 -26.11 9.43
C MET A 64 14.56 -26.27 7.94
N ASP A 65 13.65 -26.97 7.25
CA ASP A 65 13.64 -26.99 5.80
C ASP A 65 13.16 -25.63 5.28
N LEU A 66 14.02 -24.92 4.55
CA LEU A 66 13.73 -23.60 3.99
C LEU A 66 13.58 -23.67 2.47
N VAL A 67 12.52 -23.06 1.96
CA VAL A 67 12.34 -22.78 0.52
C VAL A 67 12.02 -21.30 0.38
N ILE A 68 12.65 -20.63 -0.59
CA ILE A 68 12.51 -19.18 -0.79
C ILE A 68 12.14 -18.93 -2.24
N TYR A 69 11.02 -18.25 -2.46
CA TYR A 69 10.58 -17.73 -3.74
C TYR A 69 10.58 -16.19 -3.66
N ASP A 70 11.73 -15.59 -3.96
CA ASP A 70 11.93 -14.13 -3.85
C ASP A 70 12.84 -13.65 -4.99
N HIS A 71 12.56 -12.46 -5.51
CA HIS A 71 13.30 -11.84 -6.62
C HIS A 71 14.13 -10.63 -6.18
N HIS A 72 13.97 -10.14 -4.94
CA HIS A 72 14.60 -8.90 -4.47
C HIS A 72 16.13 -8.99 -4.38
N GLU A 73 16.66 -10.17 -4.07
CA GLU A 73 18.09 -10.38 -3.83
C GLU A 73 18.80 -11.17 -4.95
N SER A 74 18.12 -11.52 -6.05
CA SER A 74 18.75 -12.28 -7.14
C SER A 74 19.88 -11.47 -7.79
N GLU A 75 21.02 -12.09 -8.08
CA GLU A 75 22.11 -11.48 -8.86
C GLU A 75 21.83 -11.48 -10.37
N ASN A 76 20.84 -12.27 -10.81
CA ASN A 76 20.44 -12.40 -12.20
C ASN A 76 19.40 -11.34 -12.59
N ILE A 77 19.69 -10.54 -13.61
CA ILE A 77 18.80 -9.48 -14.09
C ILE A 77 17.46 -10.04 -14.56
N ASP A 78 17.45 -11.18 -15.25
CA ASP A 78 16.22 -11.80 -15.77
C ASP A 78 15.32 -12.30 -14.63
N GLU A 79 15.89 -12.70 -13.50
CA GLU A 79 15.13 -13.10 -12.31
C GLU A 79 14.59 -11.90 -11.53
N ARG A 80 15.30 -10.76 -11.50
CA ARG A 80 14.80 -9.52 -10.89
C ARG A 80 13.56 -8.96 -11.60
N GLU A 81 13.41 -9.26 -12.89
CA GLU A 81 12.25 -8.86 -13.67
C GLU A 81 11.01 -9.74 -13.43
N LYS A 82 11.19 -10.95 -12.87
CA LYS A 82 10.11 -11.83 -12.43
C LYS A 82 9.49 -11.36 -11.13
N THR A 83 8.27 -11.82 -10.89
CA THR A 83 7.59 -11.76 -9.59
C THR A 83 7.86 -13.04 -8.78
N ALA A 84 7.66 -13.02 -7.46
CA ALA A 84 7.76 -14.23 -6.64
C ALA A 84 6.77 -15.31 -7.14
N PHE A 85 5.60 -14.88 -7.60
CA PHE A 85 4.59 -15.74 -8.21
C PHE A 85 5.10 -16.40 -9.48
N ASP A 86 5.82 -15.66 -10.33
CA ASP A 86 6.42 -16.23 -11.54
C ASP A 86 7.44 -17.32 -11.21
N ILE A 87 8.32 -17.06 -10.24
CA ILE A 87 9.34 -18.01 -9.79
C ILE A 87 8.67 -19.27 -9.24
N LEU A 88 7.71 -19.11 -8.34
CA LEU A 88 6.97 -20.21 -7.74
C LEU A 88 6.28 -21.06 -8.81
N ILE A 89 5.54 -20.43 -9.72
CA ILE A 89 4.81 -21.11 -10.79
C ILE A 89 5.74 -21.90 -11.72
N ASP A 90 6.89 -21.33 -12.07
CA ASP A 90 7.86 -21.99 -12.95
C ASP A 90 8.47 -23.23 -12.26
N GLU A 91 8.68 -23.19 -10.94
CA GLU A 91 9.24 -24.30 -10.17
C GLU A 91 8.23 -25.42 -9.89
N ILE A 92 7.02 -25.07 -9.44
CA ILE A 92 6.00 -26.06 -9.05
C ILE A 92 5.08 -26.48 -10.21
N GLY A 93 5.14 -25.80 -11.35
CA GLY A 93 4.28 -26.02 -12.53
C GLY A 93 2.83 -25.55 -12.34
N ILE A 94 1.98 -25.65 -13.38
CA ILE A 94 0.57 -25.14 -13.41
C ILE A 94 -0.45 -26.12 -13.99
N ARG A 95 -0.17 -27.43 -14.01
CA ARG A 95 -0.93 -28.39 -14.83
C ARG A 95 -2.43 -28.45 -14.52
N GLU A 96 -2.84 -28.14 -13.30
CA GLU A 96 -4.23 -28.17 -12.84
C GLU A 96 -4.97 -26.82 -12.96
N LEU A 97 -4.29 -25.76 -13.39
CA LEU A 97 -4.86 -24.43 -13.56
C LEU A 97 -5.03 -24.10 -15.05
N ASP A 98 -6.10 -23.38 -15.38
CA ASP A 98 -6.34 -22.90 -16.75
C ASP A 98 -5.17 -21.98 -17.18
N SER A 99 -4.51 -22.33 -18.28
CA SER A 99 -3.30 -21.64 -18.76
C SER A 99 -3.55 -20.20 -19.14
N GLU A 100 -4.73 -19.87 -19.68
CA GLU A 100 -5.08 -18.49 -20.05
C GLU A 100 -5.40 -17.65 -18.80
N LYS A 101 -6.05 -18.26 -17.80
CA LYS A 101 -6.24 -17.61 -16.50
C LYS A 101 -4.92 -17.37 -15.79
N ILE A 102 -4.00 -18.34 -15.80
CA ILE A 102 -2.66 -18.15 -15.23
C ILE A 102 -1.93 -17.02 -15.93
N LYS A 103 -1.93 -16.98 -17.27
CA LYS A 103 -1.32 -15.89 -18.03
C LYS A 103 -1.92 -14.52 -17.67
N THR A 104 -3.24 -14.47 -17.52
CA THR A 104 -3.95 -13.26 -17.11
C THR A 104 -3.57 -12.85 -15.68
N TRP A 105 -3.51 -13.80 -14.75
CA TRP A 105 -3.16 -13.55 -13.36
C TRP A 105 -1.68 -13.14 -13.19
N ARG A 106 -0.73 -13.79 -13.87
CA ARG A 106 0.70 -13.39 -13.90
C ARG A 106 0.86 -11.95 -14.34
N LYS A 107 0.15 -11.53 -15.40
CA LYS A 107 0.14 -10.12 -15.85
C LYS A 107 -0.36 -9.17 -14.76
N LEU A 108 -1.38 -9.56 -14.00
CA LEU A 108 -1.95 -8.74 -12.93
C LEU A 108 -1.01 -8.64 -11.73
N VAL A 109 -0.38 -9.76 -11.34
CA VAL A 109 0.64 -9.79 -10.28
C VAL A 109 1.82 -8.90 -10.68
N TRP A 110 2.35 -9.04 -11.90
CA TRP A 110 3.42 -8.19 -12.42
C TRP A 110 3.06 -6.70 -12.43
N LEU A 111 1.84 -6.35 -12.85
CA LEU A 111 1.37 -4.96 -12.78
C LEU A 111 1.31 -4.47 -11.32
N GLY A 112 0.84 -5.31 -10.39
CA GLY A 112 0.78 -5.01 -8.96
C GLY A 112 2.16 -4.76 -8.33
N ASP A 113 3.15 -5.60 -8.67
CA ASP A 113 4.52 -5.54 -8.16
C ASP A 113 5.30 -4.34 -8.73
N LYS A 114 5.36 -4.24 -10.07
CA LYS A 114 6.18 -3.20 -10.75
C LYS A 114 5.56 -1.80 -10.70
N LYS A 115 4.30 -1.67 -10.27
CA LYS A 115 3.56 -0.41 -10.14
C LYS A 115 3.62 0.53 -11.38
N PRO A 116 3.59 0.04 -12.63
CA PRO A 116 3.68 0.92 -13.79
C PRO A 116 2.35 1.70 -13.97
N GLU A 117 2.45 3.03 -13.93
CA GLU A 117 1.40 4.03 -14.22
C GLU A 117 0.07 3.97 -13.42
N ALA A 118 -0.69 5.08 -13.51
CA ALA A 118 -1.79 5.40 -12.60
C ALA A 118 -3.14 4.73 -12.93
N ASP A 119 -3.28 4.15 -14.13
CA ASP A 119 -4.56 3.74 -14.71
C ASP A 119 -4.83 2.22 -14.70
N ASP A 120 -3.84 1.37 -14.42
CA ASP A 120 -3.99 -0.09 -14.54
C ASP A 120 -4.02 -0.87 -13.21
N MET A 121 -3.98 -0.21 -12.04
CA MET A 121 -3.82 -0.87 -10.73
C MET A 121 -4.95 -0.63 -9.70
N ASP A 122 -6.22 -0.74 -10.10
CA ASP A 122 -7.32 -0.54 -9.14
C ASP A 122 -7.39 -1.63 -8.07
N ILE A 123 -6.97 -2.85 -8.38
CA ILE A 123 -7.06 -3.98 -7.45
C ILE A 123 -6.04 -3.88 -6.30
N ALA A 124 -4.82 -3.44 -6.57
CA ALA A 124 -3.82 -3.19 -5.52
C ALA A 124 -4.25 -2.01 -4.62
N ARG A 125 -4.83 -0.96 -5.22
CA ARG A 125 -5.45 0.14 -4.45
C ARG A 125 -6.66 -0.33 -3.63
N ALA A 126 -7.45 -1.27 -4.16
CA ALA A 126 -8.56 -1.88 -3.46
C ALA A 126 -8.06 -2.72 -2.28
N LEU A 127 -7.07 -3.59 -2.49
CA LEU A 127 -6.43 -4.38 -1.43
C LEU A 127 -5.89 -3.47 -0.32
N LYS A 128 -5.16 -2.40 -0.67
CA LYS A 128 -4.66 -1.43 0.31
C LYS A 128 -5.78 -0.79 1.14
N LYS A 129 -6.94 -0.49 0.55
CA LYS A 129 -8.09 0.04 1.31
C LYS A 129 -8.61 -0.98 2.31
N VAL A 130 -8.66 -2.24 1.91
CA VAL A 130 -9.12 -3.33 2.77
C VAL A 130 -8.11 -3.63 3.87
N HIS A 131 -6.81 -3.60 3.61
CA HIS A 131 -5.77 -3.67 4.64
C HIS A 131 -5.89 -2.57 5.69
N ASN A 132 -6.18 -1.34 5.26
CA ASN A 132 -6.41 -0.24 6.21
C ASN A 132 -7.74 -0.40 6.98
N LEU A 133 -8.70 -1.16 6.47
CA LEU A 133 -9.97 -1.42 7.11
C LEU A 133 -9.86 -2.55 8.14
N LEU A 134 -9.36 -3.71 7.70
CA LEU A 134 -9.27 -4.94 8.46
C LEU A 134 -7.96 -4.94 9.24
N GLY A 135 -8.05 -4.98 10.57
CA GLY A 135 -6.92 -4.76 11.48
C GLY A 135 -5.86 -5.86 11.50
N SER A 136 -5.94 -6.85 10.61
CA SER A 136 -4.93 -7.91 10.48
C SER A 136 -4.83 -8.44 9.05
N ASN A 137 -3.62 -8.86 8.67
CA ASN A 137 -3.33 -9.43 7.35
C ASN A 137 -3.99 -10.78 7.11
N VAL A 138 -4.08 -11.61 8.16
CA VAL A 138 -4.83 -12.87 8.12
C VAL A 138 -6.29 -12.60 7.74
N GLU A 139 -6.92 -11.59 8.32
CA GLU A 139 -8.31 -11.25 8.03
C GLU A 139 -8.48 -10.73 6.60
N THR A 140 -7.61 -9.82 6.14
CA THR A 140 -7.63 -9.36 4.74
C THR A 140 -7.40 -10.51 3.75
N TYR A 141 -6.46 -11.40 4.06
CA TYR A 141 -6.15 -12.55 3.23
C TYR A 141 -7.34 -13.52 3.12
N THR A 142 -7.97 -13.84 4.25
CA THR A 142 -9.05 -14.84 4.32
C THR A 142 -10.39 -14.30 3.81
N LYS A 143 -10.76 -13.07 4.17
CA LYS A 143 -12.07 -12.50 3.83
C LYS A 143 -12.13 -11.84 2.46
N TRP A 144 -10.99 -11.40 1.92
CA TRP A 144 -10.97 -10.59 0.71
C TRP A 144 -10.11 -11.15 -0.41
N PHE A 145 -8.85 -11.51 -0.12
CA PHE A 145 -7.93 -11.98 -1.17
C PHE A 145 -8.21 -13.42 -1.61
N SER A 146 -8.37 -14.35 -0.66
CA SER A 146 -8.59 -15.78 -0.97
C SER A 146 -9.87 -16.01 -1.77
N PRO A 147 -11.04 -15.41 -1.43
CA PRO A 147 -12.25 -15.57 -2.21
C PRO A 147 -12.12 -14.99 -3.63
N LEU A 148 -11.39 -13.89 -3.78
CA LEU A 148 -11.05 -13.30 -5.07
C LEU A 148 -10.24 -14.27 -5.94
N PHE A 149 -9.14 -14.78 -5.41
CA PHE A 149 -8.29 -15.72 -6.10
C PHE A 149 -9.06 -16.99 -6.50
N ASP A 150 -9.79 -17.57 -5.56
CA ASP A 150 -10.51 -18.83 -5.78
C ASP A 150 -11.61 -18.68 -6.82
N SER A 151 -12.39 -17.60 -6.73
CA SER A 151 -13.43 -17.26 -7.71
C SER A 151 -12.85 -17.12 -9.11
N PHE A 152 -11.74 -16.37 -9.24
CA PHE A 152 -11.08 -16.15 -10.52
C PHE A 152 -10.71 -17.47 -11.19
N PHE A 153 -10.09 -18.41 -10.47
CA PHE A 153 -9.68 -19.69 -11.04
C PHE A 153 -10.83 -20.69 -11.22
N ALA A 154 -11.85 -20.69 -10.35
CA ALA A 154 -12.96 -21.64 -10.39
C ALA A 154 -14.02 -21.32 -11.45
N ASN A 155 -14.33 -20.04 -11.67
CA ASN A 155 -15.57 -19.65 -12.34
C ASN A 155 -15.36 -19.04 -13.74
N LYS A 156 -16.44 -18.91 -14.51
CA LYS A 156 -16.45 -18.12 -15.75
C LYS A 156 -16.90 -16.69 -15.44
N SER A 157 -16.44 -15.73 -16.24
CA SER A 157 -16.79 -14.33 -16.05
C SER A 157 -18.25 -14.05 -16.43
N ASP A 158 -19.02 -13.43 -15.54
CA ASP A 158 -20.32 -12.80 -15.80
C ASP A 158 -20.27 -11.30 -15.45
N LEU A 159 -19.93 -10.50 -16.46
CA LEU A 159 -19.87 -9.05 -16.33
C LEU A 159 -21.25 -8.40 -16.12
N GLY A 160 -22.33 -9.01 -16.64
CA GLY A 160 -23.67 -8.43 -16.58
C GLY A 160 -24.22 -8.44 -15.16
N SER A 161 -24.24 -9.62 -14.54
CA SER A 161 -24.65 -9.82 -13.15
C SER A 161 -23.80 -8.99 -12.19
N THR A 162 -22.49 -8.93 -12.44
CA THR A 162 -21.52 -8.19 -11.61
C THR A 162 -21.77 -6.68 -11.58
N ILE A 163 -21.97 -6.07 -12.75
CA ILE A 163 -22.24 -4.63 -12.84
C ILE A 163 -23.50 -4.30 -12.04
N GLN A 164 -24.53 -5.14 -12.17
CA GLN A 164 -25.77 -4.98 -11.42
C GLN A 164 -25.54 -5.08 -9.91
N ILE A 165 -24.85 -6.12 -9.42
CA ILE A 165 -24.56 -6.29 -7.98
C ILE A 165 -23.79 -5.08 -7.44
N LEU A 166 -22.77 -4.61 -8.16
CA LEU A 166 -21.98 -3.46 -7.74
C LEU A 166 -22.79 -2.17 -7.69
N GLN A 167 -23.67 -1.94 -8.66
CA GLN A 167 -24.59 -0.80 -8.64
C GLN A 167 -25.58 -0.87 -7.47
N GLU A 168 -26.15 -2.06 -7.22
CA GLU A 168 -27.05 -2.31 -6.10
C GLU A 168 -26.37 -2.03 -4.75
N GLU A 169 -25.17 -2.58 -4.52
CA GLU A 169 -24.45 -2.40 -3.26
C GLU A 169 -23.93 -0.96 -3.08
N ILE A 170 -23.48 -0.27 -4.14
CA ILE A 170 -23.16 1.17 -4.05
C ILE A 170 -24.41 1.97 -3.65
N SER A 171 -25.56 1.66 -4.24
CA SER A 171 -26.80 2.37 -3.97
C SER A 171 -27.28 2.14 -2.53
N LYS A 172 -27.23 0.90 -2.04
CA LYS A 172 -27.48 0.55 -0.64
C LYS A 172 -26.51 1.25 0.30
N PHE A 173 -25.22 1.28 -0.03
CA PHE A 173 -24.21 1.95 0.78
C PHE A 173 -24.48 3.45 0.93
N ILE A 174 -24.77 4.15 -0.17
CA ILE A 174 -25.08 5.58 -0.15
C ILE A 174 -26.38 5.86 0.61
N PHE A 175 -27.40 5.01 0.43
CA PHE A 175 -28.66 5.12 1.16
C PHE A 175 -28.46 4.98 2.69
N ASN A 176 -27.67 3.99 3.10
CA ASN A 176 -27.36 3.73 4.51
C ASN A 176 -26.38 4.75 5.11
N ASN A 177 -25.61 5.47 4.28
CA ASN A 177 -24.59 6.44 4.71
C ASN A 177 -24.77 7.78 3.97
N PRO A 178 -25.87 8.52 4.23
CA PRO A 178 -26.23 9.71 3.45
C PRO A 178 -25.20 10.83 3.51
N ASP A 179 -24.43 10.90 4.61
CA ASP A 179 -23.39 11.89 4.89
C ASP A 179 -21.97 11.38 4.59
N SER A 180 -21.84 10.22 3.94
CA SER A 180 -20.53 9.66 3.57
C SER A 180 -19.72 10.65 2.72
N PRO A 181 -18.46 10.95 3.09
CA PRO A 181 -17.58 11.77 2.26
C PRO A 181 -17.23 11.10 0.92
N ALA A 182 -17.46 9.79 0.78
CA ALA A 182 -17.26 9.05 -0.46
C ALA A 182 -18.42 9.20 -1.45
N LYS A 183 -19.58 9.73 -1.04
CA LYS A 183 -20.84 9.76 -1.82
C LYS A 183 -20.67 10.26 -3.25
N VAL A 184 -20.04 11.43 -3.44
CA VAL A 184 -19.86 12.03 -4.78
C VAL A 184 -19.02 11.13 -5.69
N HIS A 185 -17.99 10.49 -5.14
CA HIS A 185 -17.14 9.57 -5.89
C HIS A 185 -17.88 8.28 -6.25
N LEU A 186 -18.64 7.73 -5.31
CA LEU A 186 -19.44 6.52 -5.52
C LEU A 186 -20.59 6.76 -6.52
N GLN A 187 -21.22 7.93 -6.51
CA GLN A 187 -22.20 8.32 -7.53
C GLN A 187 -21.58 8.35 -8.93
N ARG A 188 -20.37 8.94 -9.08
CA ARG A 188 -19.63 8.91 -10.34
C ARG A 188 -19.26 7.48 -10.78
N TRP A 189 -18.99 6.58 -9.84
CA TRP A 189 -18.79 5.16 -10.15
C TRP A 189 -20.08 4.53 -10.69
N SER A 190 -21.21 4.74 -10.03
CA SER A 190 -22.52 4.26 -10.51
C SER A 190 -22.86 4.76 -11.91
N GLU A 191 -22.61 6.04 -12.20
CA GLU A 191 -22.81 6.62 -13.54
C GLU A 191 -21.91 5.98 -14.60
N ARG A 192 -20.66 5.67 -14.26
CA ARG A 192 -19.72 4.99 -15.17
C ARG A 192 -20.14 3.54 -15.43
N LEU A 193 -20.66 2.86 -14.41
CA LEU A 193 -21.13 1.47 -14.51
C LEU A 193 -22.32 1.30 -15.48
N GLN A 194 -23.06 2.38 -15.78
CA GLN A 194 -24.15 2.35 -16.77
C GLN A 194 -23.66 2.20 -18.22
N ASN A 195 -22.37 2.41 -18.50
CA ASN A 195 -21.81 2.32 -19.85
C ASN A 195 -20.53 1.48 -19.86
N LYS A 196 -20.58 0.33 -20.54
CA LYS A 196 -19.45 -0.62 -20.65
C LYS A 196 -18.16 0.03 -21.19
N GLU A 197 -18.26 0.96 -22.13
CA GLU A 197 -17.10 1.69 -22.67
C GLU A 197 -16.50 2.68 -21.65
N LYS A 198 -17.31 3.19 -20.72
CA LYS A 198 -16.81 4.03 -19.62
C LYS A 198 -16.13 3.19 -18.55
N ILE A 199 -16.58 1.95 -18.33
CA ILE A 199 -15.94 1.01 -17.40
C ILE A 199 -14.50 0.76 -17.84
N SER A 200 -14.27 0.42 -19.11
CA SER A 200 -12.93 0.09 -19.63
C SER A 200 -11.92 1.24 -19.56
N LYS A 201 -12.38 2.49 -19.48
CA LYS A 201 -11.57 3.72 -19.37
C LYS A 201 -11.49 4.27 -17.95
N SER A 202 -11.85 3.48 -16.95
CA SER A 202 -12.00 3.97 -15.58
C SER A 202 -11.27 3.10 -14.57
N THR A 203 -10.97 3.73 -13.43
CA THR A 203 -10.37 3.11 -12.24
C THR A 203 -11.29 2.12 -11.50
N ILE A 204 -12.34 1.60 -12.16
CA ILE A 204 -13.16 0.51 -11.62
C ILE A 204 -13.13 -0.72 -12.53
N ARG A 205 -12.44 -0.63 -13.68
CA ARG A 205 -12.36 -1.72 -14.68
C ARG A 205 -11.91 -3.03 -14.06
N ASN A 206 -10.81 -2.99 -13.31
CA ASN A 206 -10.23 -4.22 -12.77
C ASN A 206 -11.09 -4.77 -11.64
N VAL A 207 -11.67 -3.91 -10.80
CA VAL A 207 -12.64 -4.32 -9.78
C VAL A 207 -13.81 -5.07 -10.44
N VAL A 208 -14.41 -4.50 -11.49
CA VAL A 208 -15.49 -5.16 -12.24
C VAL A 208 -15.03 -6.45 -12.90
N HIS A 209 -13.82 -6.48 -13.47
CA HIS A 209 -13.25 -7.67 -14.10
C HIS A 209 -13.15 -8.83 -13.11
N PHE A 210 -12.64 -8.58 -11.90
CA PHE A 210 -12.49 -9.62 -10.89
C PHE A 210 -13.81 -10.08 -10.29
N LEU A 211 -14.68 -9.12 -9.97
CA LEU A 211 -16.03 -9.43 -9.51
C LEU A 211 -16.79 -10.28 -10.52
N ALA A 212 -16.49 -10.17 -11.82
CA ALA A 212 -17.09 -11.00 -12.86
C ALA A 212 -16.93 -12.50 -12.62
N TYR A 213 -15.89 -12.92 -11.90
CA TYR A 213 -15.65 -14.33 -11.59
C TYR A 213 -16.25 -14.77 -10.26
N MET A 214 -16.76 -13.84 -9.44
CA MET A 214 -17.28 -14.18 -8.11
C MET A 214 -18.72 -14.67 -8.16
N GLU A 215 -19.04 -15.63 -7.30
CA GLU A 215 -20.43 -15.94 -6.96
C GLU A 215 -21.08 -14.72 -6.28
N ARG A 216 -22.41 -14.60 -6.41
CA ARG A 216 -23.14 -13.39 -5.99
C ARG A 216 -22.88 -13.03 -4.53
N ASP A 217 -22.96 -13.99 -3.61
CA ASP A 217 -22.83 -13.71 -2.17
C ASP A 217 -21.40 -13.29 -1.81
N VAL A 218 -20.40 -13.94 -2.41
CA VAL A 218 -18.98 -13.57 -2.28
C VAL A 218 -18.73 -12.17 -2.83
N ALA A 219 -19.27 -11.86 -4.01
CA ALA A 219 -19.16 -10.54 -4.61
C ALA A 219 -19.75 -9.45 -3.70
N ILE A 220 -20.92 -9.69 -3.10
CA ILE A 220 -21.57 -8.74 -2.19
C ILE A 220 -20.69 -8.46 -0.97
N GLU A 221 -20.18 -9.49 -0.30
CA GLU A 221 -19.31 -9.32 0.87
C GLU A 221 -18.03 -8.56 0.50
N TRP A 222 -17.40 -8.96 -0.60
CA TRP A 222 -16.19 -8.34 -1.11
C TRP A 222 -16.39 -6.85 -1.45
N ILE A 223 -17.51 -6.52 -2.11
CA ILE A 223 -17.87 -5.14 -2.45
C ILE A 223 -18.10 -4.31 -1.19
N ARG A 224 -18.78 -4.85 -0.17
CA ARG A 224 -19.01 -4.14 1.09
C ARG A 224 -17.71 -3.75 1.78
N LEU A 225 -16.77 -4.69 1.91
CA LEU A 225 -15.44 -4.42 2.47
C LEU A 225 -14.72 -3.32 1.67
N LEU A 226 -14.79 -3.37 0.33
CA LEU A 226 -14.20 -2.33 -0.51
C LEU A 226 -14.85 -0.95 -0.27
N LEU A 227 -16.18 -0.87 -0.21
CA LEU A 227 -16.91 0.37 -0.02
C LEU A 227 -16.67 0.97 1.37
N GLU A 228 -16.64 0.14 2.41
CA GLU A 228 -16.30 0.55 3.78
C GLU A 228 -14.86 1.06 3.87
N GLY A 229 -13.90 0.33 3.29
CA GLY A 229 -12.50 0.75 3.24
C GLY A 229 -12.31 2.06 2.47
N TYR A 230 -13.02 2.22 1.34
CA TYR A 230 -13.01 3.48 0.58
C TYR A 230 -13.64 4.63 1.36
N ASN A 231 -14.74 4.40 2.08
CA ASN A 231 -15.37 5.41 2.92
C ASN A 231 -14.45 5.84 4.07
N LYS A 232 -13.82 4.89 4.77
CA LYS A 232 -12.82 5.18 5.80
C LYS A 232 -11.69 6.04 5.26
N GLU A 233 -11.18 5.71 4.07
CA GLU A 233 -10.16 6.52 3.39
C GLU A 233 -10.62 7.95 3.12
N GLN A 234 -11.84 8.14 2.63
CA GLN A 234 -12.37 9.48 2.36
C GLN A 234 -12.61 10.25 3.65
N THR A 235 -13.06 9.61 4.72
CA THR A 235 -13.21 10.23 6.05
C THR A 235 -11.87 10.70 6.58
N GLU A 236 -10.86 9.84 6.60
CA GLU A 236 -9.50 10.21 7.00
C GLU A 236 -8.94 11.35 6.13
N PHE A 237 -9.27 11.37 4.83
CA PHE A 237 -8.86 12.45 3.95
C PHE A 237 -9.50 13.79 4.34
N GLN A 238 -10.80 13.82 4.66
CA GLN A 238 -11.47 15.05 5.13
C GLN A 238 -10.97 15.49 6.51
N GLU A 239 -10.75 14.57 7.44
CA GLU A 239 -10.14 14.87 8.73
C GLU A 239 -8.74 15.47 8.56
N GLY A 240 -7.97 14.93 7.62
CA GLY A 240 -6.64 15.43 7.30
C GLY A 240 -6.67 16.82 6.67
N LYS A 241 -7.75 17.19 5.95
CA LYS A 241 -7.92 18.57 5.45
C LYS A 241 -8.13 19.53 6.62
N ALA A 242 -9.00 19.16 7.57
CA ALA A 242 -9.21 19.96 8.77
C ALA A 242 -7.92 20.11 9.60
N ASP A 243 -7.09 19.07 9.67
CA ASP A 243 -5.74 19.16 10.27
C ASP A 243 -4.81 20.08 9.48
N PHE A 244 -4.91 20.08 8.14
CA PHE A 244 -4.08 20.91 7.27
C PHE A 244 -4.45 22.38 7.45
N ASP A 245 -5.73 22.71 7.55
CA ASP A 245 -6.20 24.08 7.77
C ASP A 245 -5.76 24.64 9.12
N ARG A 246 -5.56 23.76 10.12
CA ARG A 246 -4.99 24.11 11.44
C ARG A 246 -3.46 24.12 11.47
N ALA A 247 -2.79 23.67 10.39
CA ALA A 247 -1.34 23.58 10.35
C ALA A 247 -0.71 24.99 10.35
N LYS A 248 0.53 25.05 10.82
CA LYS A 248 1.35 26.27 10.73
C LYS A 248 2.00 26.34 9.35
N PHE A 249 1.80 27.46 8.69
CA PHE A 249 2.39 27.76 7.39
C PHE A 249 3.45 28.83 7.54
N SER A 250 4.63 28.59 6.97
CA SER A 250 5.70 29.58 6.90
C SER A 250 6.46 29.45 5.59
N PHE A 251 7.24 30.48 5.23
CA PHE A 251 8.08 30.46 4.05
C PHE A 251 9.53 30.74 4.43
N TYR A 252 10.43 29.90 3.91
CA TYR A 252 11.87 30.17 3.92
C TYR A 252 12.32 30.41 2.47
N GLY A 253 12.51 31.68 2.13
CA GLY A 253 12.64 32.12 0.73
C GLY A 253 11.39 31.73 -0.07
N ASN A 254 11.57 30.89 -1.09
CA ASN A 254 10.49 30.37 -1.93
C ASN A 254 9.98 28.98 -1.47
N THR A 255 10.49 28.46 -0.35
CA THR A 255 10.10 27.15 0.18
C THR A 255 8.91 27.29 1.10
N LEU A 256 7.83 26.58 0.81
CA LEU A 256 6.72 26.43 1.75
C LEU A 256 7.10 25.45 2.85
N ILE A 257 6.87 25.82 4.11
CA ILE A 257 7.00 24.92 5.26
C ILE A 257 5.61 24.78 5.89
N VAL A 258 5.10 23.56 5.90
CA VAL A 258 3.86 23.16 6.57
C VAL A 258 4.25 22.36 7.81
N SER A 259 3.83 22.79 8.99
CA SER A 259 4.07 22.08 10.25
C SER A 259 2.75 21.72 10.92
N ALA A 260 2.49 20.43 11.15
CA ALA A 260 1.25 19.95 11.72
C ALA A 260 1.50 18.96 12.87
N THR A 261 0.65 19.04 13.90
CA THR A 261 0.54 18.03 14.94
C THR A 261 -0.72 17.22 14.68
N THR A 262 -0.56 16.00 14.16
CA THR A 262 -1.71 15.16 13.78
C THR A 262 -1.39 13.68 13.92
N LYS A 263 -2.40 12.89 14.30
CA LYS A 263 -2.36 11.43 14.30
C LYS A 263 -2.81 10.82 12.96
N ASN A 264 -3.22 11.65 12.01
CA ASN A 264 -3.82 11.21 10.76
C ASN A 264 -2.75 10.57 9.85
N PRO A 265 -2.87 9.28 9.51
CA PRO A 265 -1.86 8.56 8.70
C PRO A 265 -1.80 9.06 7.25
N ARG A 266 -2.85 9.73 6.77
CA ARG A 266 -2.96 10.27 5.41
C ARG A 266 -2.56 11.73 5.29
N PHE A 267 -2.12 12.37 6.37
CA PHE A 267 -1.82 13.81 6.35
C PHE A 267 -0.84 14.21 5.25
N LYS A 268 0.18 13.40 4.96
CA LYS A 268 1.11 13.66 3.84
C LYS A 268 0.36 13.77 2.50
N GLN A 269 -0.50 12.79 2.20
CA GLN A 269 -1.27 12.76 0.95
C GLN A 269 -2.21 13.97 0.86
N VAL A 270 -2.87 14.31 1.97
CA VAL A 270 -3.73 15.48 2.05
C VAL A 270 -2.93 16.77 1.86
N ALA A 271 -1.81 16.92 2.56
CA ALA A 271 -0.96 18.10 2.45
C ALA A 271 -0.46 18.28 1.01
N THR A 272 0.01 17.22 0.35
CA THR A 272 0.40 17.28 -1.06
C THR A 272 -0.76 17.68 -1.96
N TYR A 273 -1.96 17.13 -1.75
CA TYR A 273 -3.15 17.53 -2.50
C TYR A 273 -3.49 19.01 -2.28
N MET A 274 -3.51 19.48 -1.03
CA MET A 274 -3.87 20.84 -0.66
C MET A 274 -2.83 21.87 -1.15
N ILE A 275 -1.53 21.55 -1.09
CA ILE A 275 -0.44 22.42 -1.58
C ILE A 275 -0.61 22.73 -3.08
N TYR A 276 -1.08 21.77 -3.86
CA TYR A 276 -1.27 21.91 -5.31
C TYR A 276 -2.71 22.20 -5.71
N SER A 277 -3.66 22.22 -4.76
CA SER A 277 -5.05 22.51 -5.06
C SER A 277 -5.19 23.98 -5.46
N LYS A 278 -6.01 24.20 -6.49
CA LYS A 278 -6.41 25.55 -6.94
C LYS A 278 -7.73 25.98 -6.30
N ASP A 279 -8.30 25.15 -5.44
CA ASP A 279 -9.59 25.39 -4.80
C ASP A 279 -9.49 26.57 -3.83
N GLN A 280 -10.63 27.25 -3.60
CA GLN A 280 -10.71 28.44 -2.75
C GLN A 280 -10.39 28.18 -1.27
N ASP A 281 -10.23 26.92 -0.87
CA ASP A 281 -9.98 26.51 0.50
C ASP A 281 -8.49 26.51 0.89
N VAL A 282 -7.56 26.69 -0.05
CA VAL A 282 -6.12 26.69 0.24
C VAL A 282 -5.65 28.08 0.69
N ASN A 283 -4.78 28.19 1.69
CA ASN A 283 -4.20 29.45 2.15
C ASN A 283 -3.70 30.32 0.96
N PRO A 284 -4.14 31.59 0.81
CA PRO A 284 -3.78 32.44 -0.33
C PRO A 284 -2.26 32.56 -0.56
N LEU A 285 -1.48 32.62 0.53
CA LEU A 285 -0.02 32.71 0.46
C LEU A 285 0.63 31.48 -0.20
N ILE A 286 0.02 30.30 -0.05
CA ILE A 286 0.46 29.09 -0.73
C ILE A 286 0.25 29.22 -2.23
N ARG A 287 -0.94 29.67 -2.66
CA ARG A 287 -1.27 29.80 -4.09
C ARG A 287 -0.41 30.83 -4.81
N GLU A 288 -0.02 31.91 -4.13
CA GLU A 288 0.85 32.93 -4.72
C GLU A 288 2.27 32.42 -4.98
N LYS A 289 2.78 31.56 -4.09
CA LYS A 289 4.19 31.14 -4.09
C LYS A 289 4.44 29.75 -4.68
N ILE A 290 3.48 28.84 -4.60
CA ILE A 290 3.53 27.51 -5.19
C ILE A 290 2.85 27.56 -6.57
N LYS A 291 3.67 27.61 -7.62
CA LYS A 291 3.19 27.84 -9.00
C LYS A 291 3.00 26.55 -9.79
N ASP A 292 3.72 25.50 -9.42
CA ASP A 292 3.73 24.22 -10.11
C ASP A 292 4.18 23.07 -9.19
N ARG A 293 4.21 21.84 -9.73
CA ARG A 293 4.62 20.62 -9.01
C ARG A 293 6.11 20.57 -8.65
N ASN A 294 6.92 21.46 -9.21
CA ASN A 294 8.36 21.55 -8.94
C ASN A 294 8.67 22.56 -7.84
N SER A 295 7.67 23.33 -7.40
CA SER A 295 7.82 24.31 -6.34
C SER A 295 8.23 23.64 -5.02
N PRO A 296 9.24 24.17 -4.31
CA PRO A 296 9.81 23.49 -3.16
C PRO A 296 8.90 23.61 -1.93
N TRP A 297 8.72 22.49 -1.23
CA TRP A 297 8.00 22.47 0.04
C TRP A 297 8.57 21.44 1.01
N LEU A 298 8.31 21.69 2.29
CA LEU A 298 8.60 20.82 3.42
C LEU A 298 7.30 20.62 4.23
N VAL A 299 6.92 19.37 4.45
CA VAL A 299 5.85 19.00 5.39
C VAL A 299 6.50 18.34 6.59
N VAL A 300 6.27 18.91 7.77
CA VAL A 300 6.70 18.40 9.06
C VAL A 300 5.47 17.93 9.82
N VAL A 301 5.47 16.66 10.23
CA VAL A 301 4.35 16.03 10.94
C VAL A 301 4.83 15.50 12.29
N ILE A 302 4.13 15.90 13.34
CA ILE A 302 4.33 15.39 14.70
C ILE A 302 3.10 14.58 15.08
N ASN A 303 3.24 13.28 15.31
CA ASN A 303 2.16 12.46 15.84
C ASN A 303 2.13 12.59 17.37
N PRO A 304 1.07 13.15 17.97
CA PRO A 304 1.02 13.41 19.40
C PRO A 304 0.95 12.14 20.26
N MET A 305 0.49 11.02 19.71
CA MET A 305 0.26 9.77 20.46
C MET A 305 1.55 9.03 20.75
N ASN A 306 2.37 8.81 19.73
CA ASN A 306 3.64 8.09 19.83
C ASN A 306 4.85 9.02 19.81
N LYS A 307 4.62 10.34 19.71
CA LYS A 307 5.66 11.36 19.56
C LYS A 307 6.51 11.15 18.30
N ASN A 308 5.99 10.41 17.31
CA ASN A 308 6.69 10.20 16.05
C ASN A 308 6.78 11.48 15.26
N PHE A 309 7.91 11.61 14.57
CA PHE A 309 8.25 12.82 13.85
C PHE A 309 8.59 12.47 12.41
N GLN A 310 7.90 13.09 11.46
CA GLN A 310 8.09 12.82 10.04
C GLN A 310 8.39 14.11 9.28
N MET A 311 9.37 14.05 8.39
CA MET A 311 9.71 15.15 7.51
C MET A 311 9.66 14.69 6.05
N PHE A 312 8.88 15.39 5.25
CA PHE A 312 8.69 15.15 3.82
C PHE A 312 9.11 16.40 3.04
N ILE A 313 10.05 16.26 2.12
CA ILE A 313 10.51 17.36 1.26
C ILE A 313 10.18 17.07 -0.20
N ASN A 314 9.80 18.11 -0.94
CA ASN A 314 9.71 18.17 -2.40
C ASN A 314 10.59 19.30 -2.91
N GLY A 315 11.41 19.03 -3.93
CA GLY A 315 12.20 20.05 -4.62
C GLY A 315 13.31 19.45 -5.46
N ASN A 316 13.87 20.22 -6.40
CA ASN A 316 15.07 19.80 -7.13
C ASN A 316 16.29 19.75 -6.17
N LYS A 317 17.46 19.22 -6.59
CA LYS A 317 18.77 19.13 -5.86
C LYS A 317 19.37 20.51 -5.48
N SER A 318 18.52 21.46 -5.11
CA SER A 318 18.78 22.83 -4.70
C SER A 318 19.28 22.94 -3.26
N LEU A 319 19.73 24.14 -2.91
CA LEU A 319 20.19 24.54 -1.58
C LEU A 319 19.25 24.09 -0.44
N ILE A 320 17.94 24.09 -0.67
CA ILE A 320 16.92 23.69 0.33
C ILE A 320 17.06 22.21 0.70
N HIS A 321 17.33 21.35 -0.28
CA HIS A 321 17.61 19.93 -0.03
C HIS A 321 18.82 19.74 0.87
N ARG A 322 19.88 20.54 0.67
CA ARG A 322 21.07 20.52 1.52
C ARG A 322 20.74 20.99 2.93
N ILE A 323 20.06 22.14 3.08
CA ILE A 323 19.69 22.69 4.39
C ILE A 323 18.83 21.71 5.20
N ILE A 324 17.81 21.10 4.58
CA ILE A 324 16.94 20.14 5.27
C ILE A 324 17.71 18.87 5.62
N THR A 325 18.60 18.41 4.74
CA THR A 325 19.45 17.27 5.05
C THR A 325 20.36 17.56 6.24
N GLU A 326 20.97 18.76 6.32
CA GLU A 326 21.74 19.19 7.49
C GLU A 326 20.88 19.28 8.77
N LEU A 327 19.66 19.79 8.66
CA LEU A 327 18.71 19.82 9.79
C LEU A 327 18.38 18.41 10.28
N VAL A 328 18.10 17.47 9.37
CA VAL A 328 17.81 16.06 9.71
C VAL A 328 19.02 15.43 10.38
N LYS A 329 20.24 15.66 9.87
CA LYS A 329 21.48 15.19 10.49
C LYS A 329 21.61 15.71 11.92
N ALA A 330 21.42 17.01 12.12
CA ALA A 330 21.50 17.65 13.44
C ALA A 330 20.47 17.07 14.42
N ILE A 331 19.21 16.91 13.99
CA ILE A 331 18.15 16.31 14.82
C ILE A 331 18.48 14.86 15.19
N ARG A 332 18.96 14.06 14.23
CA ARG A 332 19.35 12.66 14.49
C ARG A 332 20.53 12.56 15.46
N ALA A 333 21.56 13.39 15.27
CA ALA A 333 22.71 13.45 16.16
C ALA A 333 22.28 13.84 17.60
N GLU A 334 21.39 14.82 17.73
CA GLU A 334 20.82 15.24 19.02
C GLU A 334 20.04 14.11 19.71
N ILE A 335 19.22 13.36 18.96
CA ILE A 335 18.48 12.20 19.49
C ILE A 335 19.44 11.12 20.00
N LEU A 336 20.48 10.79 19.24
CA LEU A 336 21.47 9.78 19.62
C LEU A 336 22.27 10.22 20.85
N SER A 337 22.71 11.48 20.87
CA SER A 337 23.42 12.09 22.00
C SER A 337 22.59 12.02 23.29
N LYS A 338 21.32 12.43 23.25
CA LYS A 338 20.40 12.33 24.40
C LYS A 338 20.12 10.91 24.87
N ARG A 339 20.40 9.91 24.04
CA ARG A 339 20.25 8.48 24.34
C ARG A 339 21.56 7.81 24.72
N ASN A 340 22.64 8.58 24.89
CA ASN A 340 23.99 8.08 25.16
C ASN A 340 24.45 7.04 24.13
N ARG A 341 24.07 7.23 22.85
CA ARG A 341 24.51 6.39 21.74
C ARG A 341 25.60 7.10 20.94
N PRO A 342 26.55 6.34 20.35
CA PRO A 342 27.55 6.93 19.46
C PRO A 342 26.86 7.58 18.26
N VAL A 343 27.32 8.78 17.90
CA VAL A 343 26.85 9.49 16.71
C VAL A 343 27.69 8.99 15.52
N PRO A 344 27.09 8.32 14.53
CA PRO A 344 27.83 7.84 13.35
C PRO A 344 28.23 9.00 12.44
N ASP A 345 28.99 8.70 11.39
CA ASP A 345 29.34 9.67 10.36
C ASP A 345 28.10 10.40 9.80
N PHE A 346 28.24 11.71 9.57
CA PHE A 346 27.16 12.58 9.10
C PHE A 346 26.54 12.11 7.78
N ASN A 347 27.27 11.40 6.92
CA ASN A 347 26.74 10.83 5.70
C ASN A 347 25.69 9.75 5.99
N VAL A 348 25.91 8.91 7.01
CA VAL A 348 24.94 7.88 7.46
C VAL A 348 23.65 8.54 7.97
N LEU A 349 23.78 9.67 8.66
CA LEU A 349 22.64 10.43 9.20
C LEU A 349 21.80 11.14 8.13
N SER A 350 22.22 11.15 6.86
CA SER A 350 21.45 11.75 5.76
C SER A 350 20.50 10.78 5.06
N GLY A 351 20.61 9.48 5.35
CA GLY A 351 19.83 8.42 4.69
C GLY A 351 18.32 8.61 4.86
N GLY A 352 17.56 8.28 3.80
CA GLY A 352 16.10 8.19 3.89
C GLY A 352 15.64 7.11 4.87
N GLY A 353 14.40 7.20 5.35
CA GLY A 353 13.80 6.26 6.28
C GLY A 353 14.12 6.56 7.74
N THR A 354 14.25 5.49 8.54
CA THR A 354 14.68 5.55 9.95
C THR A 354 16.13 5.11 10.08
N THR A 355 16.93 5.83 10.86
CA THR A 355 18.25 5.35 11.28
C THR A 355 18.12 4.65 12.63
N GLU A 356 18.92 3.61 12.86
CA GLU A 356 18.89 2.89 14.14
C GLU A 356 19.16 3.85 15.31
N GLY A 357 18.42 3.70 16.40
CA GLY A 357 18.54 4.58 17.56
C GLY A 357 17.94 5.99 17.37
N THR A 358 17.55 6.39 16.15
CA THR A 358 16.93 7.70 15.88
C THR A 358 15.40 7.66 15.84
N LYS A 359 14.80 6.49 16.08
CA LYS A 359 13.33 6.37 16.24
C LYS A 359 12.89 7.35 17.34
N PRO A 360 11.95 8.27 17.09
CA PRO A 360 10.88 8.07 16.16
C PRO A 360 10.92 8.96 14.91
N LEU A 361 12.09 9.50 14.54
CA LEU A 361 12.24 10.31 13.34
C LEU A 361 12.30 9.45 12.07
N TYR A 362 11.36 9.69 11.15
CA TYR A 362 11.35 9.18 9.78
C TYR A 362 11.55 10.33 8.79
N PHE A 363 12.53 10.20 7.90
CA PHE A 363 12.84 11.22 6.89
C PHE A 363 12.59 10.67 5.48
N HIS A 364 11.77 11.34 4.69
CA HIS A 364 11.48 10.93 3.31
C HIS A 364 11.74 12.09 2.36
N LYS A 365 12.69 11.86 1.47
CA LYS A 365 13.04 12.74 0.37
C LYS A 365 12.24 12.38 -0.88
N LEU A 366 11.31 13.23 -1.30
CA LEU A 366 10.67 13.10 -2.62
C LEU A 366 11.55 13.85 -3.63
N GLU A 367 12.33 13.11 -4.40
CA GLU A 367 13.02 13.66 -5.57
C GLU A 367 12.02 13.75 -6.73
N THR A 368 11.14 14.75 -6.70
CA THR A 368 10.32 15.06 -7.87
C THR A 368 11.13 15.97 -8.78
N GLY A 369 11.60 15.40 -9.87
CA GLY A 369 12.22 16.13 -10.96
C GLY A 369 12.44 15.16 -12.09
N TYR A 370 11.76 15.35 -13.21
CA TYR A 370 12.37 14.96 -14.47
C TYR A 370 13.72 15.68 -14.56
N PRO A 371 14.77 15.02 -15.11
CA PRO A 371 16.11 15.60 -15.23
C PRO A 371 16.12 16.99 -15.86
#